data_AF-A0A353R114-F1
#
_entry.id   AF-A0A353R114-F1
#
_cell.length_a   1.000
_cell.length_b   1.000
_cell.length_c   1.000
_cell.angle_alpha   90.00
_cell.angle_beta   90.00
_cell.angle_gamma   90.00
#
_symmetry.space_group_name_H-M   'P 1'
#
loop_
_entity.id
_entity.type
_entity.pdbx_description
1 polymer ?
#
loop_
_entity_poly.entity_id
_entity_poly.type
_entity_poly.pdbx_seq_one_letter_code
_entity_poly.pdbx_strand_id
1 'polypeptide(L)' 'MNQPHLYLASTSPRRRDLLALLRVSYQCVRISVDETAKAGEMPLAY' A
#
# COMPACT_ATOMS: atom_id res chain seq x y z
N MET A 1 10.39 -12.24 17.73
CA MET A 1 9.58 -12.08 16.50
C MET A 1 10.11 -10.85 15.78
N ASN A 2 10.73 -11.02 14.61
CA ASN A 2 11.32 -9.91 13.84
C ASN A 2 10.21 -9.29 12.98
N GLN A 3 9.59 -8.20 13.45
CA GLN A 3 8.58 -7.48 12.66
C GLN A 3 9.23 -6.93 11.38
N PRO A 4 8.57 -7.03 10.21
CA PRO A 4 9.08 -6.40 9.01
C PRO A 4 9.14 -4.89 9.20
N HIS A 5 10.18 -4.25 8.68
CA HIS A 5 10.33 -2.79 8.73
C HIS A 5 9.28 -2.04 7.89
N LEU A 6 8.57 -2.76 7.00
CA LEU A 6 7.59 -2.20 6.09
C LEU A 6 6.41 -3.16 5.85
N TYR A 7 5.19 -2.62 5.84
CA TYR A 7 3.99 -3.33 5.40
C TYR A 7 3.49 -2.74 4.08
N LEU A 8 3.31 -3.58 3.05
CA LEU A 8 2.68 -3.20 1.80
C LEU A 8 1.16 -3.39 1.92
N ALA A 9 0.44 -2.32 2.26
CA ALA A 9 -1.02 -2.29 2.39
C ALA A 9 -1.72 -2.18 1.02
N SER A 10 -1.39 -3.10 0.11
CA SER A 10 -1.93 -3.14 -1.23
C SER A 10 -2.05 -4.57 -1.72
N THR A 11 -3.18 -4.90 -2.35
CA THR A 11 -3.42 -6.21 -2.99
C THR A 11 -2.91 -6.26 -4.44
N SER A 12 -2.47 -5.13 -5.01
CA SER A 12 -1.98 -5.05 -6.39
C SER A 12 -0.69 -5.87 -6.62
N PRO A 13 -0.69 -6.85 -7.54
CA PRO A 13 0.52 -7.58 -7.93
C PRO A 13 1.63 -6.67 -8.43
N ARG A 14 1.28 -5.68 -9.26
CA ARG A 14 2.25 -4.72 -9.81
C ARG A 14 3.00 -3.93 -8.74
N ARG A 15 2.31 -3.47 -7.69
CA ARG A 15 2.96 -2.72 -6.60
C ARG A 15 3.95 -3.60 -5.81
N ARG A 16 3.62 -4.89 -5.65
CA ARG A 16 4.53 -5.87 -5.02
C ARG A 16 5.79 -6.07 -5.86
N ASP A 17 5.63 -6.25 -7.17
CA ASP A 17 6.77 -6.45 -8.09
C ASP A 17 7.70 -5.24 -8.10
N LEU A 18 7.14 -4.02 -8.10
CA LEU A 18 7.93 -2.78 -7.99
C LEU A 18 8.69 -2.67 -6.67
N LEU A 19 8.05 -2.98 -5.54
CA LEU A 19 8.70 -2.92 -4.22
C LEU A 19 9.82 -3.96 -4.09
N ALA A 20 9.66 -5.13 -4.73
CA ALA A 20 10.69 -6.18 -4.76
C ALA A 20 11.99 -5.71 -5.43
N LEU A 21 11.93 -4.81 -6.42
CA LEU A 21 13.12 -4.24 -7.07
C LEU A 21 14.01 -3.46 -6.10
N LEU A 22 13.43 -2.89 -5.03
CA LEU A 22 14.14 -2.12 -4.03
C LEU A 22 14.88 -3.00 -3.00
N ARG A 23 14.69 -4.33 -3.04
CA ARG A 23 15.34 -5.31 -2.14
C ARG A 23 15.15 -5.01 -0.65
N VAL A 24 14.05 -4.38 -0.28
CA VAL A 24 13.67 -4.14 1.12
C VAL A 24 12.85 -5.32 1.66
N SER A 25 12.95 -5.61 2.94
CA SER A 25 12.07 -6.58 3.60
C SER A 25 10.70 -5.95 3.84
N TYR A 26 9.64 -6.58 3.32
CA TYR A 26 8.27 -6.12 3.54
C TYR A 26 7.29 -7.29 3.66
N GLN A 27 6.13 -7.02 4.25
CA GLN A 27 5.02 -7.97 4.30
C GLN A 27 3.78 -7.36 3.64
N CYS A 28 3.16 -8.10 2.73
CA CYS A 28 1.89 -7.70 2.13
C CYS A 28 0.76 -7.89 3.15
N VAL A 29 -0.08 -6.88 3.30
CA VAL A 29 -1.31 -6.96 4.10
C VAL A 29 -2.51 -6.60 3.23
N ARG A 30 -3.56 -7.41 3.33
CA ARG A 30 -4.84 -7.11 2.69
C ARG A 30 -5.59 -6.13 3.57
N ILE A 31 -5.93 -4.98 3.02
CA ILE A 31 -6.77 -3.99 3.67
C ILE A 31 -7.93 -3.63 2.76
N SER A 32 -9.07 -3.29 3.37
CA SER A 32 -10.22 -2.75 2.68
C SER A 32 -10.50 -1.40 3.32
N VAL A 33 -10.43 -0.35 2.51
CA VAL A 33 -10.81 1.01 2.91
C VAL A 33 -11.84 1.52 1.92
N ASP A 34 -12.65 2.47 2.36
CA ASP A 34 -13.51 3.21 1.44
C ASP A 34 -12.65 4.18 0.65
N GLU A 35 -12.44 3.88 -0.63
CA GLU A 35 -11.69 4.72 -1.56
C GLU A 35 -12.60 5.74 -2.25
N THR A 36 -13.83 5.98 -1.77
CA THR A 36 -14.70 6.99 -2.37
C THR A 36 -14.22 8.40 -2.04
N ALA A 37 -13.93 9.21 -3.06
CA ALA A 37 -13.58 10.62 -2.88
C ALA A 37 -14.73 11.36 -2.19
N LYS A 38 -14.39 12.18 -1.19
CA LYS A 38 -15.39 13.00 -0.48
C LYS A 38 -15.86 14.16 -1.35
N ALA A 39 -17.06 14.64 -1.09
CA ALA A 39 -17.60 15.80 -1.80
C ALA A 39 -16.70 17.04 -1.60
N GLY A 40 -16.21 17.61 -2.70
CA GLY A 40 -15.30 18.76 -2.68
C GLY A 40 -13.86 18.43 -2.29
N GLU A 41 -13.51 17.15 -2.13
CA GLU A 41 -12.13 16.73 -1.89
C GLU A 41 -11.28 17.01 -3.12
N MET A 42 -10.21 17.78 -2.92
CA MET A 42 -9.27 18.07 -3.99
C MET A 42 -8.50 16.79 -4.36
N PRO A 43 -8.15 16.57 -5.64
CA PRO A 43 -7.40 15.38 -6.05
C PRO A 43 -6.05 15.16 -5.34
N LEU A 44 -5.44 16.22 -4.78
CA LEU A 44 -4.20 16.11 -3.99
C LEU A 44 -4.48 15.70 -2.53
N ALA A 45 -5.70 15.92 -2.04
CA ALA A 45 -6.14 15.59 -0.69
C ALA A 45 -6.83 14.21 -0.61
N TYR A 46 -7.34 13.71 -1.74
CA TYR A 46 -7.78 12.33 -1.93
C TYR A 46 -6.58 11.40 -2.14
#